data_AF-A0A1D2QS21-F1
#
_entry.id   AF-A0A1D2QS21-F1
#
_cell.length_a   1.000
_cell.length_b   1.000
_cell.length_c   1.000
_cell.angle_alpha   90.00
_cell.angle_beta   90.00
_cell.angle_gamma   90.00
#
_symmetry.space_group_name_H-M   'P 1'
#
loop_
_entity.id
_entity.type
_entity.pdbx_description
1 polymer ?
#
loop_
_entity_poly.entity_id
_entity_poly.type
_entity_poly.pdbx_seq_one_letter_code
_entity_poly.pdbx_strand_id
1 'polypeptide(L)'
;MKSDTNNRRRFFRIVDSMGVAYRVLTDDECSLEEVRQDIEFINANNLMDNYNVLIQEALDGLQTRDPQAATAIGQLNQKVDAMLMMLELDSLMVQQVPQRIAQASISASGIAFPVDEELVSETKLSLDLILKPSSQHINAIGKVVSCESLNESLQYYLRVEFIEMSNKDREILIQHIVQRQGALLRTLKSEMDDE
;
A
#
# COMPACT_ATOMS: atom_id res chain seq x y z
N MET A 1 20.12 -21.24 36.17
CA MET A 1 19.13 -20.23 35.69
C MET A 1 19.68 -19.60 34.43
N LYS A 2 19.25 -20.07 33.25
CA LYS A 2 19.49 -19.38 31.97
C LYS A 2 18.31 -18.45 31.74
N SER A 3 18.56 -17.16 31.73
CA SER A 3 17.56 -16.14 31.43
C SER A 3 17.22 -16.15 29.95
N ASP A 4 15.99 -16.56 29.63
CA ASP A 4 15.35 -16.38 28.32
C ASP A 4 15.38 -14.88 27.94
N THR A 5 16.34 -14.53 27.09
CA THR A 5 16.59 -13.16 26.64
C THR A 5 16.46 -13.08 25.13
N ASN A 6 15.32 -13.48 24.55
CA ASN A 6 15.00 -12.99 23.20
C ASN A 6 13.56 -13.11 22.69
N ASN A 7 12.52 -13.02 23.52
CA ASN A 7 11.15 -12.88 22.99
C ASN A 7 10.69 -11.42 23.00
N ARG A 8 11.32 -10.59 22.15
CA ARG A 8 11.01 -9.15 21.95
C ARG A 8 9.79 -8.92 21.04
N ARG A 9 9.00 -9.93 20.69
CA ARG A 9 7.88 -9.80 19.73
C ARG A 9 6.61 -9.37 20.47
N ARG A 10 6.38 -8.06 20.52
CA ARG A 10 5.18 -7.46 21.15
C ARG A 10 3.93 -7.52 20.26
N PHE A 11 4.10 -7.81 18.97
CA PHE A 11 3.02 -7.80 17.98
C PHE A 11 3.02 -9.09 17.17
N PHE A 12 1.81 -9.55 16.87
CA PHE A 12 1.57 -10.69 15.99
C PHE A 12 2.01 -10.37 14.55
N ARG A 13 2.55 -11.36 13.84
CA ARG A 13 3.04 -11.21 12.47
C ARG A 13 2.37 -12.23 11.56
N ILE A 14 2.04 -11.80 10.35
CA ILE A 14 1.62 -12.69 9.26
C ILE A 14 2.64 -12.58 8.13
N VAL A 15 2.67 -13.61 7.29
CA VAL A 15 3.26 -13.53 5.95
C VAL A 15 2.09 -13.41 4.99
N ASP A 16 2.09 -12.37 4.16
CA ASP A 16 1.00 -12.12 3.22
C ASP A 16 1.54 -11.56 1.90
N SER A 17 0.79 -11.81 0.83
CA SER A 17 1.08 -11.24 -0.49
C SER A 17 0.41 -9.88 -0.59
N MET A 18 1.20 -8.81 -0.71
CA MET A 18 0.69 -7.44 -0.78
C MET A 18 1.46 -6.59 -1.79
N GLY A 19 0.84 -5.52 -2.27
CA GLY A 19 1.54 -4.50 -3.04
C GLY A 19 2.40 -3.67 -2.08
N VAL A 20 3.68 -3.52 -2.40
CA VAL A 20 4.61 -2.69 -1.64
C VAL A 20 5.33 -1.76 -2.61
N ALA A 21 5.21 -0.45 -2.37
CA ALA A 21 6.03 0.58 -2.97
C ALA A 21 6.73 1.36 -1.84
N TYR A 22 7.98 1.77 -2.07
CA TYR A 22 8.72 2.58 -1.12
C TYR A 22 9.58 3.64 -1.80
N ARG A 23 9.69 4.81 -1.19
CA ARG A 23 10.59 5.89 -1.63
C ARG A 23 11.52 6.28 -0.48
N VAL A 24 12.81 6.41 -0.76
CA VAL A 24 13.76 6.98 0.22
C VAL A 24 13.43 8.46 0.41
N LEU A 25 13.23 8.85 1.67
CA LEU A 25 12.96 10.23 2.03
C LEU A 25 14.26 11.00 2.18
N THR A 26 14.27 12.23 1.69
CA THR A 26 15.36 13.18 1.94
C THR A 26 15.25 13.77 3.34
N ASP A 27 16.33 14.34 3.88
CA ASP A 27 16.33 14.91 5.24
C ASP A 27 15.26 16.01 5.45
N ASP A 28 14.81 16.64 4.36
CA ASP A 28 13.76 17.68 4.36
C ASP A 28 12.33 17.10 4.43
N GLU A 29 12.15 15.79 4.21
CA GLU A 29 10.85 15.10 4.21
C GLU A 29 10.76 14.18 5.43
N CYS A 30 10.33 14.73 6.58
CA CYS A 30 10.42 14.03 7.86
C CYS A 30 9.09 13.57 8.45
N SER A 31 7.95 13.97 7.88
CA SER A 31 6.61 13.68 8.39
C SER A 31 5.59 13.27 7.31
N LEU A 32 4.53 12.55 7.69
CA LEU A 32 3.47 12.16 6.76
C LEU A 32 2.75 13.38 6.18
N GLU A 33 2.71 14.51 6.87
CA GLU A 33 2.08 15.74 6.36
C GLU A 33 2.87 16.37 5.21
N GLU A 34 4.20 16.25 5.24
CA GLU A 34 5.09 16.73 4.17
C GLU A 34 5.05 15.80 2.95
N VAL A 35 4.97 14.48 3.18
CA VAL A 35 4.84 13.46 2.13
C VAL A 35 3.40 13.34 1.61
N ARG A 36 2.42 13.86 2.37
CA ARG A 36 0.98 13.71 2.08
C ARG A 36 0.56 14.27 0.74
N GLN A 37 1.22 15.32 0.24
CA GLN A 37 0.90 15.87 -1.09
C GLN A 37 1.12 14.85 -2.21
N ASP A 38 2.14 13.98 -2.09
CA ASP A 38 2.40 12.89 -3.04
C ASP A 38 1.42 11.71 -2.83
N ILE A 39 1.05 11.43 -1.58
CA ILE A 39 0.16 10.31 -1.19
C ILE A 39 -1.33 10.60 -1.45
N GLU A 40 -1.77 11.85 -1.31
CA GLU A 40 -3.15 12.27 -1.60
C GLU A 40 -3.50 12.05 -3.07
N PHE A 41 -2.50 12.11 -3.96
CA PHE A 41 -2.66 11.77 -5.38
C PHE A 41 -3.07 10.30 -5.58
N ILE A 42 -2.46 9.36 -4.84
CA ILE A 42 -2.78 7.92 -4.92
C ILE A 42 -4.17 7.62 -4.34
N ASN A 43 -4.54 8.28 -3.25
CA ASN A 43 -5.90 8.16 -2.68
C ASN A 43 -6.97 8.82 -3.57
N ALA A 44 -6.62 9.86 -4.33
CA ALA A 44 -7.52 10.48 -5.31
C ALA A 44 -7.91 9.51 -6.42
N ASN A 45 -7.01 8.63 -6.86
CA ASN A 45 -7.29 7.64 -7.91
C ASN A 45 -8.41 6.65 -7.52
N ASN A 46 -8.42 6.18 -6.27
CA ASN A 46 -9.51 5.30 -5.76
C ASN A 46 -10.86 6.04 -5.62
N LEU A 47 -10.83 7.34 -5.26
CA LEU A 47 -12.03 8.18 -5.27
C LEU A 47 -12.52 8.41 -6.71
N MET A 48 -11.59 8.55 -7.66
CA MET A 48 -11.87 8.74 -9.09
C MET A 48 -12.63 7.55 -9.68
N ASP A 49 -12.20 6.32 -9.38
CA ASP A 49 -12.88 5.11 -9.84
C ASP A 49 -14.34 5.05 -9.36
N ASN A 50 -14.60 5.41 -8.10
CA ASN A 50 -15.95 5.49 -7.57
C ASN A 50 -16.79 6.57 -8.27
N TYR A 51 -16.21 7.74 -8.53
CA TYR A 51 -16.90 8.79 -9.28
C TYR A 51 -17.17 8.40 -10.73
N ASN A 52 -16.26 7.69 -11.39
CA ASN A 52 -16.46 7.19 -12.75
C ASN A 52 -17.66 6.26 -12.85
N VAL A 53 -17.83 5.35 -11.87
CA VAL A 53 -19.03 4.48 -11.80
C VAL A 53 -20.31 5.33 -11.68
N LEU A 54 -20.34 6.28 -10.74
CA LEU A 54 -21.53 7.13 -10.52
C LEU A 54 -21.86 8.02 -11.71
N ILE A 55 -20.85 8.57 -12.38
CA ILE A 55 -21.01 9.39 -13.58
C ILE A 55 -21.56 8.55 -14.72
N GLN A 56 -21.07 7.32 -14.89
CA GLN A 56 -21.54 6.46 -15.96
C GLN A 56 -23.00 6.03 -15.76
N GLU A 57 -23.40 5.68 -14.53
CA GLU A 57 -24.80 5.41 -14.19
C GLU A 57 -25.71 6.61 -14.49
N ALA A 58 -25.25 7.83 -14.17
CA ALA A 58 -25.99 9.05 -14.45
C ALA A 58 -26.11 9.33 -15.97
N LEU A 59 -25.03 9.08 -16.73
CA LEU A 59 -25.02 9.23 -18.19
C LEU A 59 -25.96 8.24 -18.87
N ASP A 60 -25.99 6.98 -18.45
CA ASP A 60 -26.90 5.97 -18.99
C ASP A 60 -28.38 6.36 -18.77
N GLY A 61 -28.69 6.88 -17.58
CA GLY A 61 -30.02 7.42 -17.29
C GLY A 61 -30.36 8.68 -18.10
N LEU A 62 -29.38 9.54 -18.36
CA LEU A 62 -29.55 10.77 -19.12
C LEU A 62 -29.67 10.51 -20.63
N GLN A 63 -29.00 9.48 -21.15
CA GLN A 63 -28.98 9.13 -22.58
C GLN A 63 -30.38 8.93 -23.15
N THR A 64 -31.32 8.41 -22.35
CA THR A 64 -32.71 8.17 -22.76
C THR A 64 -33.55 9.46 -22.73
N ARG A 65 -33.21 10.41 -21.86
CA ARG A 65 -33.96 11.68 -21.67
C ARG A 65 -33.46 12.79 -22.57
N ASP A 66 -32.15 12.94 -22.67
CA ASP A 66 -31.47 13.97 -23.46
C ASP A 66 -30.10 13.46 -23.94
N PRO A 67 -30.02 12.90 -25.16
CA PRO A 67 -28.78 12.41 -25.74
C PRO A 67 -27.71 13.49 -25.93
N GLN A 68 -28.12 14.75 -26.15
CA GLN A 68 -27.20 15.85 -26.40
C GLN A 68 -26.50 16.26 -25.10
N ALA A 69 -27.25 16.37 -24.01
CA ALA A 69 -26.71 16.63 -22.69
C ALA A 69 -25.79 15.48 -22.21
N ALA A 70 -26.19 14.22 -22.41
CA ALA A 70 -25.37 13.06 -22.08
C ALA A 70 -24.03 13.08 -22.84
N THR A 71 -24.05 13.40 -24.14
CA THR A 71 -22.84 13.51 -24.95
C THR A 71 -21.91 14.62 -24.44
N ALA A 72 -22.45 15.80 -24.14
CA ALA A 72 -21.65 16.93 -23.67
C ALA A 72 -21.00 16.65 -22.30
N ILE A 73 -21.73 16.04 -21.37
CA ILE A 73 -21.21 15.67 -20.05
C ILE A 73 -20.17 14.55 -20.16
N GLY A 74 -20.41 13.54 -21.02
CA GLY A 74 -19.44 12.48 -21.28
C GLY A 74 -18.12 13.03 -21.85
N GLN A 75 -18.18 14.00 -22.76
CA GLN A 75 -16.99 14.69 -23.28
C GLN A 75 -16.25 15.50 -22.20
N LEU A 76 -16.97 16.11 -21.25
CA LEU A 76 -16.35 16.77 -20.11
C LEU A 76 -15.65 15.76 -19.19
N ASN A 77 -16.24 14.59 -18.94
CA ASN A 77 -15.60 13.53 -18.15
C ASN A 77 -14.27 13.11 -18.79
N GLN A 78 -14.28 12.80 -20.08
CA GLN A 78 -13.07 12.43 -20.83
C GLN A 78 -12.00 13.52 -20.80
N LYS A 79 -12.40 14.80 -20.80
CA LYS A 79 -11.45 15.92 -20.68
C LYS A 79 -10.81 15.97 -19.29
N VAL A 80 -11.55 15.66 -18.23
CA VAL A 80 -11.00 15.54 -16.87
C VAL A 80 -10.03 14.36 -16.80
N ASP A 81 -10.39 13.20 -17.36
CA ASP A 81 -9.51 12.02 -17.43
C ASP A 81 -8.20 12.34 -18.17
N ALA A 82 -8.28 13.09 -19.28
CA ALA A 82 -7.10 13.51 -20.03
C ALA A 82 -6.20 14.48 -19.25
N MET A 83 -6.78 15.37 -18.43
CA MET A 83 -6.00 16.25 -17.53
C MET A 83 -5.29 15.44 -16.45
N LEU A 84 -5.95 14.43 -15.88
CA LEU A 84 -5.34 13.55 -14.89
C LEU A 84 -4.15 12.80 -15.48
N MET A 85 -4.31 12.20 -16.67
CA MET A 85 -3.23 11.51 -17.36
C MET A 85 -2.04 12.44 -17.65
N MET A 86 -2.30 13.73 -17.94
CA MET A 86 -1.23 14.73 -18.12
C MET A 86 -0.47 14.99 -16.82
N LEU A 87 -1.16 15.07 -15.68
CA LEU A 87 -0.55 15.23 -14.35
C LEU A 87 0.22 13.98 -13.92
N GLU A 88 -0.29 12.78 -14.26
CA GLU A 88 0.41 11.51 -14.02
C GLU A 88 1.68 11.38 -14.86
N LEU A 89 1.65 11.81 -16.12
CA LEU A 89 2.85 11.81 -16.96
C LEU A 89 3.90 12.78 -16.42
N ASP A 90 3.51 13.94 -15.91
CA ASP A 90 4.42 14.87 -15.25
C ASP A 90 5.00 14.28 -13.95
N SER A 91 4.21 13.52 -13.16
CA SER A 91 4.71 12.88 -11.93
C SER A 91 5.59 11.64 -12.20
N LEU A 92 5.30 10.87 -13.25
CA LEU A 92 6.12 9.73 -13.72
C LEU A 92 7.50 10.15 -14.23
N MET A 93 7.66 11.41 -14.68
CA MET A 93 8.96 11.99 -15.00
C MET A 93 9.77 12.36 -13.74
N VAL A 94 9.14 12.41 -12.56
CA VAL A 94 9.75 12.87 -11.31
C VAL A 94 9.97 11.75 -10.28
N GLN A 95 9.16 10.68 -10.24
CA GLN A 95 9.34 9.59 -9.26
C GLN A 95 9.05 8.20 -9.85
N GLN A 96 10.11 7.45 -10.17
CA GLN A 96 10.01 6.02 -10.46
C GLN A 96 10.04 5.21 -9.16
N VAL A 97 8.89 4.82 -8.63
CA VAL A 97 8.82 3.70 -7.67
C VAL A 97 7.80 2.69 -8.18
N PRO A 98 8.22 1.65 -8.91
CA PRO A 98 7.30 0.61 -9.35
C PRO A 98 6.78 -0.15 -8.14
N GLN A 99 5.45 -0.20 -8.01
CA GLN A 99 4.77 -1.00 -6.98
C GLN A 99 4.95 -2.49 -7.28
N ARG A 100 5.54 -3.24 -6.34
CA ARG A 100 5.82 -4.68 -6.52
C ARG A 100 4.93 -5.52 -5.62
N ILE A 101 4.41 -6.61 -6.16
CA ILE A 101 3.76 -7.64 -5.33
C ILE A 101 4.87 -8.43 -4.64
N ALA A 102 4.89 -8.40 -3.31
CA ALA A 102 5.89 -9.09 -2.51
C ALA A 102 5.24 -9.98 -1.45
N GLN A 103 5.88 -11.12 -1.18
CA GLN A 103 5.63 -11.89 0.04
C GLN A 103 6.27 -11.13 1.21
N ALA A 104 5.45 -10.40 1.95
CA ALA A 104 5.89 -9.54 3.03
C ALA A 104 5.52 -10.12 4.39
N SER A 105 6.45 -10.07 5.34
CA SER A 105 6.14 -10.30 6.75
C SER A 105 5.70 -8.99 7.38
N ILE A 106 4.45 -8.89 7.81
CA ILE A 106 3.88 -7.64 8.32
C ILE A 106 3.32 -7.81 9.73
N SER A 107 3.36 -6.73 10.50
CA SER A 107 2.84 -6.60 11.86
C SER A 107 2.34 -5.18 12.10
N ALA A 108 1.68 -4.93 13.22
CA ALA A 108 1.24 -3.59 13.58
C ALA A 108 2.39 -2.57 13.76
N SER A 109 3.64 -3.03 13.93
CA SER A 109 4.79 -2.15 14.18
C SER A 109 5.80 -2.08 13.04
N GLY A 110 5.62 -2.87 11.97
CA GLY A 110 6.60 -2.89 10.89
C GLY A 110 6.35 -3.99 9.87
N ILE A 111 7.13 -3.92 8.79
CA ILE A 111 7.06 -4.78 7.61
C ILE A 111 8.46 -5.24 7.20
N ALA A 112 8.55 -6.42 6.61
CA ALA A 112 9.76 -6.92 5.99
C ALA A 112 9.46 -7.55 4.63
N PHE A 113 10.23 -7.21 3.61
CA PHE A 113 10.00 -7.64 2.22
C PHE A 113 11.31 -7.64 1.42
N PRO A 114 11.39 -8.43 0.33
CA PRO A 114 12.57 -8.46 -0.54
C PRO A 114 12.69 -7.18 -1.38
N VAL A 115 13.92 -6.72 -1.58
CA VAL A 115 14.31 -5.58 -2.43
C VAL A 115 15.56 -5.93 -3.26
N ASP A 116 15.81 -5.19 -4.33
CA ASP A 116 16.96 -5.45 -5.22
C ASP A 116 18.22 -4.67 -4.83
N GLU A 117 18.12 -3.74 -3.88
CA GLU A 117 19.22 -2.88 -3.46
C GLU A 117 19.37 -2.84 -1.94
N GLU A 118 20.61 -2.66 -1.49
CA GLU A 118 20.91 -2.51 -0.08
C GLU A 118 20.53 -1.11 0.41
N LEU A 119 19.74 -1.06 1.48
CA LEU A 119 19.36 0.20 2.12
C LEU A 119 20.05 0.32 3.48
N VAL A 120 20.58 1.51 3.74
CA VAL A 120 21.31 1.81 4.97
C VAL A 120 20.35 1.82 6.17
N SER A 121 20.78 1.27 7.30
CA SER A 121 20.03 1.35 8.56
C SER A 121 19.74 2.80 8.95
N GLU A 122 18.63 3.03 9.63
CA GLU A 122 18.10 4.35 10.01
C GLU A 122 17.58 5.23 8.86
N THR A 123 17.71 4.79 7.60
CA THR A 123 17.10 5.48 6.44
C THR A 123 15.59 5.56 6.60
N LYS A 124 15.00 6.74 6.37
CA LYS A 124 13.54 6.93 6.37
C LYS A 124 12.97 6.62 5.00
N LEU A 125 11.85 5.93 4.99
CA LEU A 125 11.14 5.51 3.79
C LEU A 125 9.68 5.97 3.86
N SER A 126 9.16 6.54 2.78
CA SER A 126 7.71 6.56 2.54
C SER A 126 7.29 5.20 2.02
N LEU A 127 6.22 4.63 2.58
CA LEU A 127 5.68 3.33 2.23
C LEU A 127 4.24 3.49 1.77
N ASP A 128 3.93 2.94 0.60
CA ASP A 128 2.57 2.72 0.10
C ASP A 128 2.31 1.22 -0.02
N LEU A 129 1.33 0.74 0.76
CA LEU A 129 0.98 -0.67 0.88
C LEU A 129 -0.43 -0.91 0.38
N ILE A 130 -0.61 -1.95 -0.46
CA ILE A 130 -1.93 -2.44 -0.88
C ILE A 130 -2.18 -3.81 -0.28
N LEU A 131 -3.09 -3.86 0.68
CA LEU A 131 -3.51 -5.09 1.34
C LEU A 131 -4.43 -5.91 0.42
N LYS A 132 -4.11 -7.20 0.19
CA LYS A 132 -4.95 -8.12 -0.59
C LYS A 132 -5.67 -9.11 0.32
N PRO A 133 -6.95 -9.47 0.04
CA PRO A 133 -7.70 -9.20 -1.18
C PRO A 133 -8.49 -7.89 -1.18
N SER A 134 -8.61 -7.20 -0.04
CA SER A 134 -9.49 -6.03 0.12
C SER A 134 -9.09 -4.81 -0.72
N SER A 135 -7.87 -4.79 -1.25
CA SER A 135 -7.26 -3.67 -1.98
C SER A 135 -7.28 -2.36 -1.20
N GLN A 136 -7.19 -2.45 0.13
CA GLN A 136 -7.09 -1.28 1.00
C GLN A 136 -5.66 -0.74 0.97
N HIS A 137 -5.55 0.58 0.81
CA HIS A 137 -4.28 1.30 0.81
C HIS A 137 -3.90 1.74 2.22
N ILE A 138 -2.62 1.62 2.55
CA ILE A 138 -2.02 2.11 3.79
C ILE A 138 -0.80 2.94 3.42
N ASN A 139 -0.72 4.13 4.01
CA ASN A 139 0.45 4.97 3.92
C ASN A 139 1.14 5.06 5.27
N ALA A 140 2.47 4.91 5.26
CA ALA A 140 3.27 4.98 6.46
C ALA A 140 4.65 5.57 6.17
N ILE A 141 5.23 6.22 7.17
CA ILE A 141 6.68 6.44 7.19
C ILE A 141 7.30 5.32 7.99
N GLY A 142 8.27 4.67 7.38
CA GLY A 142 9.07 3.63 7.96
C GLY A 142 10.51 4.07 8.17
N LYS A 143 11.20 3.40 9.10
CA LYS A 143 12.65 3.52 9.28
C LYS A 143 13.29 2.16 9.07
N VAL A 144 14.35 2.11 8.26
CA VAL A 144 15.11 0.89 8.00
C VAL A 144 15.77 0.41 9.29
N VAL A 145 15.40 -0.78 9.75
CA VAL A 145 16.01 -1.42 10.92
C VAL A 145 17.20 -2.27 10.48
N SER A 146 17.02 -3.10 9.45
CA SER A 146 18.10 -3.84 8.82
C SER A 146 17.78 -4.17 7.37
N CYS A 147 18.84 -4.32 6.57
CA CYS A 147 18.78 -4.81 5.20
C CYS A 147 19.87 -5.87 5.07
N GLU A 148 19.48 -7.12 4.84
CA GLU A 148 20.41 -8.27 4.84
C GLU A 148 20.34 -8.99 3.50
N SER A 149 21.49 -9.35 2.92
CA SER A 149 21.52 -10.12 1.67
C SER A 149 20.88 -11.51 1.88
N LEU A 150 19.98 -11.90 0.98
CA LEU A 150 19.50 -13.27 0.86
C LEU A 150 20.53 -14.05 0.05
N ASN A 151 21.22 -15.00 0.70
CA ASN A 151 22.28 -15.85 0.12
C ASN A 151 22.05 -16.22 -1.36
N GLU A 152 23.14 -16.23 -2.15
CA GLU A 152 23.22 -16.59 -3.59
C GLU A 152 22.35 -15.76 -4.56
N SER A 153 21.53 -14.83 -4.05
CA SER A 153 20.74 -13.91 -4.86
C SER A 153 21.25 -12.47 -4.76
N LEU A 154 21.03 -11.67 -5.80
CA LEU A 154 21.22 -10.21 -5.77
C LEU A 154 20.07 -9.50 -5.03
N GLN A 155 19.37 -10.19 -4.13
CA GLN A 155 18.24 -9.66 -3.39
C GLN A 155 18.58 -9.47 -1.92
N TYR A 156 17.99 -8.44 -1.34
CA TYR A 156 18.12 -8.10 0.07
C TYR A 156 16.76 -8.23 0.75
N TYR A 157 16.78 -8.62 2.02
CA TYR A 157 15.60 -8.66 2.85
C TYR A 157 15.57 -7.43 3.74
N LEU A 158 14.72 -6.48 3.35
CA LEU A 158 14.55 -5.21 4.04
C LEU A 158 13.60 -5.38 5.22
N ARG A 159 13.96 -4.82 6.39
CA ARG A 159 13.12 -4.75 7.59
C ARG A 159 12.92 -3.30 7.96
N VAL A 160 11.66 -2.90 8.07
CA VAL A 160 11.24 -1.51 8.30
C VAL A 160 10.33 -1.47 9.52
N GLU A 161 10.62 -0.55 10.44
CA GLU A 161 9.75 -0.19 11.57
C GLU A 161 8.87 0.99 11.18
N PHE A 162 7.56 0.91 11.42
CA PHE A 162 6.67 2.05 11.18
C PHE A 162 6.90 3.12 12.26
N ILE A 163 7.33 4.30 11.83
CA ILE A 163 7.54 5.46 12.71
C ILE A 163 6.36 6.42 12.68
N GLU A 164 5.65 6.50 11.55
CA GLU A 164 4.46 7.32 11.41
C GLU A 164 3.40 6.62 10.57
N MET A 165 2.14 6.68 11.01
CA MET A 165 0.99 6.10 10.32
C MET A 165 -0.28 6.74 10.89
N SER A 166 -1.24 7.06 10.02
CA SER A 166 -2.52 7.61 10.46
C SER A 166 -3.28 6.61 11.34
N ASN A 167 -4.15 7.09 12.24
CA ASN A 167 -4.94 6.21 13.09
C ASN A 167 -5.88 5.32 12.28
N LYS A 168 -6.43 5.85 11.19
CA LYS A 168 -7.28 5.11 10.25
C LYS A 168 -6.51 3.96 9.59
N ASP A 169 -5.32 4.25 9.04
CA ASP A 169 -4.53 3.23 8.35
C ASP A 169 -3.99 2.18 9.32
N ARG A 170 -3.66 2.60 10.56
CA ARG A 170 -3.28 1.68 11.63
C ARG A 170 -4.41 0.73 11.99
N GLU A 171 -5.64 1.23 12.09
CA GLU A 171 -6.80 0.38 12.36
C GLU A 171 -7.06 -0.60 11.21
N ILE A 172 -7.01 -0.11 9.96
CA ILE A 172 -7.11 -0.94 8.75
C ILE A 172 -6.08 -2.08 8.77
N LEU A 173 -4.81 -1.76 9.06
CA LEU A 173 -3.74 -2.75 9.14
C LEU A 173 -4.01 -3.81 10.20
N ILE A 174 -4.42 -3.39 11.40
CA ILE A 174 -4.71 -4.30 12.51
C ILE A 174 -5.87 -5.22 12.14
N GLN A 175 -6.96 -4.68 11.60
CA GLN A 175 -8.11 -5.46 11.17
C GLN A 175 -7.71 -6.49 10.11
N HIS A 176 -6.92 -6.08 9.12
CA HIS A 176 -6.39 -6.98 8.08
C HIS A 176 -5.59 -8.13 8.68
N ILE A 177 -4.63 -7.83 9.56
CA ILE A 177 -3.79 -8.86 10.21
C ILE A 177 -4.65 -9.88 10.95
N VAL A 178 -5.64 -9.42 11.73
CA VAL A 178 -6.55 -10.28 12.49
C VAL A 178 -7.42 -11.15 11.56
N GLN A 179 -7.95 -10.58 10.49
CA GLN A 179 -8.78 -11.31 9.52
C GLN A 179 -7.97 -12.40 8.80
N ARG A 180 -6.76 -12.09 8.34
CA ARG A 180 -5.87 -13.04 7.66
C ARG A 180 -5.41 -14.16 8.59
N GLN A 181 -5.09 -13.84 9.86
CA GLN A 181 -4.80 -14.83 10.88
C GLN A 181 -5.97 -15.81 11.06
N GLY A 182 -7.18 -15.27 11.21
CA GLY A 182 -8.39 -16.09 11.37
C GLY A 182 -8.63 -17.01 10.17
N ALA A 183 -8.36 -16.54 8.95
CA ALA A 183 -8.47 -17.36 7.74
C ALA A 183 -7.45 -18.50 7.73
N LEU A 184 -6.18 -18.21 8.05
CA LEU A 184 -5.10 -19.21 8.08
C LEU A 184 -5.41 -20.35 9.07
N LEU A 185 -5.88 -20.00 10.27
CA LEU A 185 -6.24 -20.99 11.30
C LEU A 185 -7.41 -21.89 10.88
N ARG A 186 -8.37 -21.38 10.08
CA ARG A 186 -9.48 -22.18 9.57
C ARG A 186 -9.03 -23.17 8.51
N THR A 187 -8.15 -22.76 7.60
CA THR A 187 -7.59 -23.64 6.56
C THR A 187 -6.76 -24.77 7.17
N LEU A 188 -5.90 -24.46 8.14
CA LEU A 188 -5.11 -25.48 8.84
C LEU A 188 -5.99 -26.50 9.55
N LYS A 189 -7.12 -26.07 10.11
CA LYS A 189 -8.05 -26.98 10.78
C LYS A 189 -8.80 -27.89 9.81
N SER A 190 -9.22 -27.38 8.64
CA SER A 190 -9.87 -28.22 7.62
C SER A 190 -8.91 -29.26 7.04
N GLU A 191 -7.63 -28.91 6.83
CA GLU A 191 -6.63 -29.85 6.33
C GLU A 191 -6.33 -30.98 7.32
N MET A 192 -6.41 -30.71 8.64
CA MET A 192 -6.24 -31.74 9.68
C MET A 192 -7.47 -32.63 9.89
N ASP A 193 -8.66 -32.17 9.51
CA ASP A 193 -9.92 -32.93 9.63
C ASP A 193 -10.17 -33.82 8.39
N ASP A 194 -9.45 -33.58 7.29
CA ASP A 194 -9.52 -34.33 6.01
C ASP A 194 -8.43 -35.45 5.89
N GLU A 195 -7.54 -35.60 6.89
CA GLU A 195 -6.58 -36.73 7.05
C GLU A 195 -7.06 -37.78 8.06
#